data_AF-A0A969Y894-F1
#
_entry.id   AF-A0A969Y894-F1
#
_cell.length_a   1.000
_cell.length_b   1.000
_cell.length_c   1.000
_cell.angle_alpha   90.00
_cell.angle_beta   90.00
_cell.angle_gamma   90.00
#
_symmetry.space_group_name_H-M   'P 1'
#
loop_
_entity.id
_entity.type
_entity.pdbx_description
1 polymer ?
#
loop_
_entity_poly.entity_id
_entity_poly.type
_entity_poly.pdbx_seq_one_letter_code
_entity_poly.pdbx_strand_id
1 'polypeptide(L)'
;MRLFEALLNFNERWLRGDKEARFERAEHADNLPIVALTCVDERLNSLLPSAVGLEAADLILLRTPGNIVGSPLGETARAIALACAYKGGHEIAVIGHTDCAVARTTVLKLTDALASAGLARDRLPDDLTEFFGLFASERQNVLKAVEVLRQSAVIGPKMPVHGLLIDVRTGRVEWLVNGYQAETAGVGPGSSELKVQAAIGDRELVEARVQIPSLSLGEIKLPELKIGEVTVAASMQQSSSHAQPQAKPAASGRDAERQTEPEHMEWLDILREIASQAVRVHIIGNDKKPYGPVPIAKLLEWVIEKRVGADTPAQIEGTTAWQPLSLLVRTIKQAHLRSPPPIPSTKAGFRFFRPGKKR
;
A
#
# COMPACT_ATOMS: atom_id res chain seq x y z
N MET A 1 -3.69 15.84 -31.05
CA MET A 1 -4.49 14.83 -30.32
C MET A 1 -3.56 14.17 -29.31
N ARG A 2 -4.00 13.88 -28.09
CA ARG A 2 -3.18 13.15 -27.12
C ARG A 2 -3.13 11.65 -27.47
N LEU A 3 -2.17 10.91 -26.90
CA LEU A 3 -1.95 9.50 -27.25
C LEU A 3 -3.22 8.64 -27.09
N PHE A 4 -3.89 8.67 -25.94
CA PHE A 4 -5.09 7.83 -25.73
C PHE A 4 -6.30 8.26 -26.56
N GLU A 5 -6.42 9.54 -26.90
CA GLU A 5 -7.43 10.02 -27.85
C GLU A 5 -7.18 9.41 -29.24
N ALA A 6 -5.92 9.36 -29.65
CA ALA A 6 -5.50 8.76 -30.91
C ALA A 6 -5.73 7.24 -30.94
N LEU A 7 -5.43 6.54 -29.83
CA LEU A 7 -5.66 5.10 -29.70
C LEU A 7 -7.15 4.73 -29.82
N LEU A 8 -8.03 5.53 -29.21
CA LEU A 8 -9.48 5.31 -29.28
C LEU A 8 -10.04 5.67 -30.65
N ASN A 9 -9.56 6.76 -31.26
CA ASN A 9 -9.93 7.08 -32.64
C ASN A 9 -9.52 5.97 -33.61
N PHE A 10 -8.30 5.43 -33.45
CA PHE A 10 -7.85 4.26 -34.17
C PHE A 10 -8.79 3.06 -33.95
N ASN A 11 -9.13 2.74 -32.68
CA ASN A 11 -10.02 1.63 -32.35
C ASN A 11 -11.38 1.76 -33.06
N GLU A 12 -11.97 2.96 -33.06
CA GLU A 12 -13.25 3.20 -33.74
C GLU A 12 -13.18 2.96 -35.26
N ARG A 13 -12.09 3.40 -35.91
CA ARG A 13 -11.88 3.14 -37.36
C ARG A 13 -11.63 1.65 -37.62
N TRP A 14 -10.83 1.01 -36.78
CA TRP A 14 -10.52 -0.41 -36.86
C TRP A 14 -11.79 -1.27 -36.74
N LEU A 15 -12.69 -0.93 -35.80
CA LEU A 15 -14.00 -1.58 -35.65
C LEU A 15 -14.91 -1.40 -36.88
N ARG A 16 -14.79 -0.29 -37.60
CA ARG A 16 -15.53 -0.05 -38.85
C ARG A 16 -14.96 -0.83 -40.05
N GLY A 17 -13.87 -1.56 -39.86
CA GLY A 17 -13.22 -2.34 -40.92
C GLY A 17 -12.42 -1.49 -41.90
N ASP A 18 -11.96 -0.31 -41.48
CA ASP A 18 -11.08 0.53 -42.28
C ASP A 18 -9.73 -0.16 -42.47
N LYS A 19 -9.44 -0.58 -43.71
CA LYS A 19 -8.22 -1.31 -44.09
C LYS A 19 -6.97 -0.43 -44.09
N GLU A 20 -7.16 0.89 -44.18
CA GLU A 20 -6.07 1.86 -44.18
C GLU A 20 -5.85 2.47 -42.78
N ALA A 21 -6.66 2.08 -41.78
CA ALA A 21 -6.47 2.53 -40.42
C ALA A 21 -5.09 2.09 -39.91
N ARG A 22 -4.18 3.05 -39.81
CA ARG A 22 -2.88 2.92 -39.15
C ARG A 22 -2.83 3.85 -37.96
N PHE A 23 -2.18 3.38 -36.90
CA PHE A 23 -1.84 4.24 -35.77
C PHE A 23 -0.53 4.95 -36.07
N GLU A 24 -0.57 6.29 -36.11
CA GLU A 24 0.58 7.13 -36.47
C GLU A 24 1.56 7.23 -35.29
N ARG A 25 2.36 6.18 -35.09
CA ARG A 25 3.32 6.06 -33.98
C ARG A 25 4.32 7.21 -33.90
N ALA A 26 4.76 7.71 -35.06
CA ALA A 26 5.74 8.78 -35.15
C ALA A 26 5.26 10.08 -34.48
N GLU A 27 3.95 10.36 -34.51
CA GLU A 27 3.35 11.54 -33.87
C GLU A 27 3.31 11.44 -32.35
N HIS A 28 3.47 10.23 -31.81
CA HIS A 28 3.36 9.93 -30.38
C HIS A 28 4.60 9.27 -29.79
N ALA A 29 5.74 9.31 -30.49
CA ALA A 29 6.97 8.64 -30.08
C ALA A 29 7.44 9.04 -28.67
N ASP A 30 7.25 10.31 -28.29
CA ASP A 30 7.64 10.83 -26.97
C ASP A 30 6.80 10.28 -25.81
N ASN A 31 5.63 9.68 -26.09
CA ASN A 31 4.71 9.12 -25.09
C ASN A 31 4.65 7.58 -25.16
N LEU A 32 5.44 6.95 -26.02
CA LEU A 32 5.59 5.51 -26.13
C LEU A 32 6.93 5.06 -25.53
N PRO A 33 7.00 3.89 -24.90
CA PRO A 33 5.95 2.90 -24.73
C PRO A 33 4.96 3.24 -23.60
N ILE A 34 3.74 2.69 -23.67
CA ILE A 34 2.80 2.72 -22.55
C ILE A 34 2.99 1.51 -21.63
N VAL A 35 2.70 1.67 -20.35
CA VAL A 35 2.61 0.56 -19.40
C VAL A 35 1.15 0.09 -19.34
N ALA A 36 0.88 -1.11 -19.85
CA ALA A 36 -0.46 -1.68 -19.85
C ALA A 36 -0.58 -2.78 -18.79
N LEU A 37 -1.40 -2.56 -17.76
CA LEU A 37 -1.83 -3.61 -16.83
C LEU A 37 -3.13 -4.23 -17.35
N THR A 38 -3.13 -5.54 -17.60
CA THR A 38 -4.34 -6.24 -18.04
C THR A 38 -4.46 -7.64 -17.44
N CYS A 39 -5.51 -8.36 -17.84
CA CYS A 39 -5.80 -9.71 -17.36
C CYS A 39 -4.86 -10.76 -18.00
N VAL A 40 -4.68 -11.90 -17.34
CA VAL A 40 -4.00 -13.10 -17.89
C VAL A 40 -4.82 -13.82 -18.97
N ASP A 41 -6.01 -13.33 -19.29
CA ASP A 41 -6.90 -13.90 -20.30
C ASP A 41 -6.24 -13.99 -21.69
N GLU A 42 -6.11 -15.20 -22.22
CA GLU A 42 -5.41 -15.47 -23.48
C GLU A 42 -5.98 -14.73 -24.69
N ARG A 43 -7.28 -14.39 -24.67
CA ARG A 43 -7.94 -13.64 -25.75
C ARG A 43 -7.31 -12.28 -25.95
N LEU A 44 -6.75 -11.69 -24.89
CA LEU A 44 -6.10 -10.39 -24.93
C LEU A 44 -4.72 -10.41 -25.60
N ASN A 45 -4.09 -11.58 -25.77
CA ASN A 45 -2.73 -11.68 -26.31
C ASN A 45 -2.62 -11.06 -27.71
N SER A 46 -3.57 -11.40 -28.57
CA SER A 46 -3.66 -10.88 -29.94
C SER A 46 -4.63 -9.69 -30.03
N LEU A 47 -5.71 -9.72 -29.25
CA LEU A 47 -6.75 -8.71 -29.34
C LEU A 47 -6.26 -7.34 -28.88
N LEU A 48 -5.54 -7.26 -27.74
CA LEU A 48 -5.18 -5.97 -27.16
C LEU A 48 -4.26 -5.14 -28.09
N PRO A 49 -3.12 -5.67 -28.58
CA PRO A 49 -2.27 -4.91 -29.51
C PRO A 49 -3.01 -4.50 -30.78
N SER A 50 -3.83 -5.40 -31.32
CA SER A 50 -4.62 -5.14 -32.53
C SER A 50 -5.69 -4.06 -32.32
N ALA A 51 -6.37 -4.06 -31.17
CA ALA A 51 -7.46 -3.15 -30.86
C ALA A 51 -6.97 -1.71 -30.66
N VAL A 52 -5.75 -1.53 -30.14
CA VAL A 52 -5.15 -0.20 -29.91
C VAL A 52 -4.19 0.22 -31.02
N GLY A 53 -3.84 -0.68 -31.95
CA GLY A 53 -2.98 -0.38 -33.09
C GLY A 53 -1.50 -0.23 -32.74
N LEU A 54 -1.08 -0.73 -31.58
CA LEU A 54 0.29 -0.64 -31.09
C LEU A 54 1.04 -1.96 -31.33
N GLU A 55 2.33 -1.86 -31.63
CA GLU A 55 3.20 -3.02 -31.72
C GLU A 55 3.66 -3.46 -30.33
N ALA A 56 4.19 -4.69 -30.22
CA ALA A 56 4.71 -5.21 -28.95
C ALA A 56 5.85 -4.35 -28.36
N ALA A 57 6.60 -3.63 -29.20
CA ALA A 57 7.65 -2.72 -28.76
C ALA A 57 7.11 -1.46 -28.06
N ASP A 58 5.86 -1.07 -28.39
CA ASP A 58 5.21 0.14 -27.88
C ASP A 58 4.41 -0.14 -26.58
N LEU A 59 4.40 -1.39 -26.12
CA LEU A 59 3.62 -1.89 -24.98
C LEU A 59 4.50 -2.59 -23.95
N ILE A 60 4.63 -2.00 -22.76
CA ILE A 60 5.13 -2.70 -21.58
C ILE A 60 3.95 -3.40 -20.91
N LEU A 61 3.74 -4.68 -21.26
CA LEU A 61 2.58 -5.44 -20.82
C LEU A 61 2.81 -6.13 -19.47
N LEU A 62 2.03 -5.75 -18.46
CA LEU A 62 1.92 -6.41 -17.16
C LEU A 62 0.58 -7.15 -17.07
N ARG A 63 0.60 -8.39 -16.57
CA ARG A 63 -0.59 -9.24 -16.57
C ARG A 63 -0.82 -9.87 -15.20
N THR A 64 -2.00 -9.64 -14.64
CA THR A 64 -2.44 -10.25 -13.38
C THR A 64 -3.86 -10.79 -13.55
N PRO A 65 -4.25 -11.85 -12.82
CA PRO A 65 -5.64 -12.31 -12.84
C PRO A 65 -6.58 -11.15 -12.50
N GLY A 66 -7.51 -10.86 -13.42
CA GLY A 66 -8.48 -9.79 -13.25
C GLY A 66 -7.90 -8.38 -13.19
N ASN A 67 -6.65 -8.15 -13.60
CA ASN A 67 -6.00 -6.82 -13.61
C ASN A 67 -6.13 -6.05 -12.27
N ILE A 68 -6.06 -6.79 -11.16
CA ILE A 68 -6.31 -6.27 -9.81
C ILE A 68 -5.09 -5.49 -9.31
N VAL A 69 -5.36 -4.35 -8.67
CA VAL A 69 -4.39 -3.59 -7.88
C VAL A 69 -4.90 -3.53 -6.45
N GLY A 70 -4.36 -4.38 -5.58
CA GLY A 70 -4.87 -4.56 -4.22
C GLY A 70 -4.49 -3.45 -3.24
N SER A 71 -3.31 -2.85 -3.40
CA SER A 71 -2.79 -1.83 -2.48
C SER A 71 -1.93 -0.80 -3.21
N PRO A 72 -1.92 0.48 -2.80
CA PRO A 72 -1.10 1.52 -3.41
C PRO A 72 0.40 1.20 -3.40
N LEU A 73 0.90 0.45 -2.41
CA LEU A 73 2.30 0.01 -2.33
C LEU A 73 2.47 -1.50 -2.60
N GLY A 74 1.42 -2.14 -3.12
CA GLY A 74 1.40 -3.57 -3.43
C GLY A 74 2.30 -3.93 -4.61
N GLU A 75 2.43 -5.23 -4.86
CA GLU A 75 3.29 -5.79 -5.91
C GLU A 75 3.00 -5.21 -7.30
N THR A 76 1.72 -5.15 -7.69
CA THR A 76 1.32 -4.61 -8.99
C THR A 76 1.74 -3.14 -9.15
N ALA A 77 1.55 -2.31 -8.12
CA ALA A 77 1.95 -0.90 -8.16
C ALA A 77 3.47 -0.75 -8.24
N ARG A 78 4.23 -1.57 -7.50
CA ARG A 78 5.71 -1.59 -7.59
C ARG A 78 6.18 -2.05 -8.98
N ALA A 79 5.54 -3.06 -9.56
CA ALA A 79 5.87 -3.53 -10.91
C ALA A 79 5.63 -2.44 -11.97
N ILE A 80 4.51 -1.72 -11.88
CA ILE A 80 4.22 -0.57 -12.75
C ILE A 80 5.25 0.55 -12.55
N ALA A 81 5.58 0.88 -11.30
CA ALA A 81 6.59 1.90 -11.00
C ALA A 81 7.95 1.56 -11.62
N LEU A 82 8.38 0.30 -11.53
CA LEU A 82 9.61 -0.19 -12.15
C LEU A 82 9.54 -0.15 -13.68
N ALA A 83 8.39 -0.49 -14.27
CA ALA A 83 8.16 -0.37 -15.71
C ALA A 83 8.29 1.10 -16.18
N CYS A 84 7.69 2.05 -15.46
CA CYS A 84 7.85 3.47 -15.74
C CYS A 84 9.33 3.90 -15.59
N ALA A 85 9.97 3.58 -14.46
CA ALA A 85 11.30 4.09 -14.13
C ALA A 85 12.42 3.50 -15.00
N TYR A 86 12.35 2.22 -15.36
CA TYR A 86 13.45 1.52 -16.05
C TYR A 86 13.20 1.21 -17.52
N LYS A 87 11.93 1.17 -17.95
CA LYS A 87 11.57 0.84 -19.34
C LYS A 87 11.02 2.05 -20.10
N GLY A 88 10.99 3.23 -19.49
CA GLY A 88 10.53 4.46 -20.13
C GLY A 88 9.02 4.49 -20.33
N GLY A 89 8.25 3.86 -19.45
CA GLY A 89 6.80 3.92 -19.52
C GLY A 89 6.27 5.32 -19.21
N HIS A 90 5.75 6.02 -20.22
CA HIS A 90 5.34 7.43 -20.12
C HIS A 90 3.87 7.62 -19.71
N GLU A 91 3.03 6.64 -19.96
CA GLU A 91 1.61 6.63 -19.56
C GLU A 91 1.20 5.23 -19.10
N ILE A 92 0.25 5.15 -18.16
CA ILE A 92 -0.25 3.89 -17.59
C ILE A 92 -1.69 3.65 -18.08
N ALA A 93 -1.95 2.45 -18.61
CA ALA A 93 -3.30 1.95 -18.89
C ALA A 93 -3.65 0.77 -17.99
N VAL A 94 -4.71 0.89 -17.20
CA VAL A 94 -5.39 -0.27 -16.60
C VAL A 94 -6.48 -0.72 -17.55
N ILE A 95 -6.34 -1.92 -18.10
CA ILE A 95 -7.21 -2.44 -19.17
C ILE A 95 -7.93 -3.68 -18.64
N GLY A 96 -9.18 -3.49 -18.22
CA GLY A 96 -10.10 -4.58 -17.95
C GLY A 96 -10.74 -5.11 -19.23
N HIS A 97 -11.46 -6.22 -19.12
CA HIS A 97 -12.16 -6.80 -20.26
C HIS A 97 -13.53 -7.36 -19.87
N THR A 98 -14.47 -7.42 -20.81
CA THR A 98 -15.77 -8.08 -20.60
C THR A 98 -15.61 -9.60 -20.45
N ASP A 99 -16.54 -10.25 -19.77
CA ASP A 99 -16.53 -11.71 -19.56
C ASP A 99 -15.24 -12.18 -18.88
N CYS A 100 -14.87 -11.49 -17.80
CA CYS A 100 -13.70 -11.87 -17.00
C CYS A 100 -14.02 -13.06 -16.12
N ALA A 101 -13.21 -14.12 -16.22
CA ALA A 101 -13.38 -15.33 -15.41
C ALA A 101 -13.28 -15.03 -13.90
N VAL A 102 -12.39 -14.13 -13.50
CA VAL A 102 -12.25 -13.70 -12.10
C VAL A 102 -13.54 -13.02 -11.63
N ALA A 103 -14.12 -12.13 -12.43
CA ALA A 103 -15.37 -11.44 -12.11
C ALA A 103 -16.58 -12.38 -11.95
N ARG A 104 -16.57 -13.50 -12.68
CA ARG A 104 -17.63 -14.52 -12.67
C ARG A 104 -17.43 -15.62 -11.62
N THR A 105 -16.30 -15.57 -10.90
CA THR A 105 -15.94 -16.55 -9.88
C THR A 105 -16.49 -16.11 -8.54
N THR A 106 -17.35 -16.96 -7.96
CA THR A 106 -17.84 -16.77 -6.59
C THR A 106 -16.91 -17.48 -5.61
N VAL A 107 -16.95 -17.10 -4.34
CA VAL A 107 -16.21 -17.79 -3.26
C VAL A 107 -16.51 -19.29 -3.23
N LEU A 108 -17.77 -19.68 -3.50
CA LEU A 108 -18.16 -21.09 -3.58
C LEU A 108 -17.42 -21.82 -4.72
N LYS A 109 -17.48 -21.28 -5.95
CA LYS A 109 -16.78 -21.87 -7.11
C LYS A 109 -15.27 -21.96 -6.87
N LEU A 110 -14.68 -20.92 -6.27
CA LEU A 110 -13.27 -20.91 -5.93
C LEU A 110 -12.95 -22.00 -4.90
N THR A 111 -13.73 -22.09 -3.84
CA THR A 111 -13.52 -23.09 -2.78
C THR A 111 -13.65 -24.51 -3.32
N ASP A 112 -14.65 -24.78 -4.17
CA ASP A 112 -14.84 -26.08 -4.81
C ASP A 112 -13.67 -26.44 -5.74
N ALA A 113 -13.16 -25.46 -6.50
CA ALA A 113 -12.00 -25.64 -7.37
C ALA A 113 -10.72 -25.92 -6.57
N LEU A 114 -10.47 -25.18 -5.48
CA LEU A 114 -9.32 -25.38 -4.59
C LEU A 114 -9.41 -26.73 -3.88
N ALA A 115 -10.59 -27.10 -3.39
CA ALA A 115 -10.81 -28.41 -2.76
C ALA A 115 -10.58 -29.56 -3.74
N SER A 116 -11.05 -29.42 -4.99
CA SER A 116 -10.80 -30.40 -6.07
C SER A 116 -9.31 -30.52 -6.41
N ALA A 117 -8.53 -29.46 -6.21
CA ALA A 117 -7.07 -29.47 -6.32
C ALA A 117 -6.35 -30.03 -5.07
N GLY A 118 -7.09 -30.49 -4.06
CA GLY A 118 -6.54 -31.05 -2.82
C GLY A 118 -6.11 -30.01 -1.78
N LEU A 119 -6.54 -28.75 -1.92
CA LEU A 119 -6.25 -27.69 -0.95
C LEU A 119 -7.31 -27.69 0.15
N ALA A 120 -6.90 -28.04 1.37
CA ALA A 120 -7.76 -28.05 2.53
C ALA A 120 -8.10 -26.62 3.00
N ARG A 121 -9.36 -26.39 3.40
CA ARG A 121 -9.89 -25.06 3.74
C ARG A 121 -9.18 -24.39 4.92
N ASP A 122 -8.67 -25.18 5.86
CA ASP A 122 -7.92 -24.76 7.05
C ASP A 122 -6.55 -24.13 6.71
N ARG A 123 -6.03 -24.37 5.51
CA ARG A 123 -4.78 -23.74 5.02
C ARG A 123 -4.99 -22.43 4.29
N LEU A 124 -6.24 -22.09 3.98
CA LEU A 124 -6.58 -20.89 3.23
C LEU A 124 -6.96 -19.76 4.20
N PRO A 125 -6.71 -18.48 3.84
CA PRO A 125 -7.17 -17.34 4.63
C PRO A 125 -8.68 -17.36 4.88
N ASP A 126 -9.13 -16.69 5.93
CA ASP A 126 -10.57 -16.60 6.24
C ASP A 126 -11.31 -15.83 5.14
N ASP A 127 -10.82 -14.65 4.76
CA ASP A 127 -11.37 -13.86 3.67
C ASP A 127 -10.71 -14.18 2.33
N LEU A 128 -11.31 -15.12 1.60
CA LEU A 128 -10.88 -15.46 0.23
C LEU A 128 -11.21 -14.38 -0.78
N THR A 129 -12.22 -13.54 -0.51
CA THR A 129 -12.62 -12.46 -1.42
C THR A 129 -11.53 -11.40 -1.46
N GLU A 130 -11.07 -10.97 -0.29
CA GLU A 130 -9.98 -10.01 -0.17
C GLU A 130 -8.66 -10.62 -0.65
N PHE A 131 -8.33 -11.84 -0.20
CA PHE A 131 -7.03 -12.45 -0.51
C PHE A 131 -6.81 -12.70 -2.01
N PHE A 132 -7.82 -13.23 -2.71
CA PHE A 132 -7.75 -13.44 -4.17
C PHE A 132 -8.23 -12.22 -4.98
N GLY A 133 -8.69 -11.16 -4.31
CA GLY A 133 -9.21 -9.96 -4.92
C GLY A 133 -10.42 -10.20 -5.81
N LEU A 134 -11.36 -11.07 -5.41
CA LEU A 134 -12.58 -11.31 -6.17
C LEU A 134 -13.42 -10.02 -6.27
N PHE A 135 -14.04 -9.81 -7.43
CA PHE A 135 -14.88 -8.64 -7.70
C PHE A 135 -16.08 -9.04 -8.55
N ALA A 136 -17.16 -8.24 -8.50
CA ALA A 136 -18.41 -8.56 -9.20
C ALA A 136 -18.61 -7.78 -10.51
N SER A 137 -17.78 -6.75 -10.77
CA SER A 137 -17.89 -5.90 -11.95
C SER A 137 -16.52 -5.53 -12.48
N GLU A 138 -16.28 -5.87 -13.75
CA GLU A 138 -15.03 -5.55 -14.44
C GLU A 138 -14.82 -4.04 -14.53
N ARG A 139 -15.89 -3.28 -14.80
CA ARG A 139 -15.87 -1.82 -14.82
C ARG A 139 -15.45 -1.25 -13.47
N GLN A 140 -16.11 -1.65 -12.39
CA GLN A 140 -15.77 -1.12 -11.05
C GLN A 140 -14.35 -1.51 -10.63
N ASN A 141 -13.89 -2.69 -10.99
CA ASN A 141 -12.52 -3.12 -10.73
C ASN A 141 -11.49 -2.22 -11.45
N VAL A 142 -11.72 -1.85 -12.71
CA VAL A 142 -10.85 -0.89 -13.42
C VAL A 142 -10.83 0.47 -12.73
N LEU A 143 -12.00 1.00 -12.35
CA LEU A 143 -12.09 2.29 -11.63
C LEU A 143 -11.29 2.25 -10.33
N LYS A 144 -11.48 1.21 -9.52
CA LYS A 144 -10.77 1.00 -8.26
C LYS A 144 -9.26 0.88 -8.47
N ALA A 145 -8.83 0.09 -9.45
CA ALA A 145 -7.42 -0.09 -9.75
C ALA A 145 -6.74 1.23 -10.17
N VAL A 146 -7.40 2.04 -11.00
CA VAL A 146 -6.90 3.37 -11.38
C VAL A 146 -6.79 4.29 -10.16
N GLU A 147 -7.80 4.30 -9.29
CA GLU A 147 -7.78 5.09 -8.05
C GLU A 147 -6.60 4.70 -7.14
N VAL A 148 -6.42 3.40 -6.90
CA VAL A 148 -5.32 2.87 -6.07
C VAL A 148 -3.96 3.25 -6.64
N LEU A 149 -3.78 3.19 -7.96
CA LEU A 149 -2.54 3.60 -8.61
C LEU A 149 -2.28 5.11 -8.50
N ARG A 150 -3.31 5.94 -8.65
CA ARG A 150 -3.18 7.40 -8.49
C ARG A 150 -2.84 7.82 -7.07
N GLN A 151 -3.28 7.06 -6.07
CA GLN A 151 -2.95 7.28 -4.65
C GLN A 151 -1.58 6.72 -4.26
N SER A 152 -0.92 5.98 -5.17
CA SER A 152 0.35 5.33 -4.88
C SER A 152 1.50 6.33 -4.80
N ALA A 153 2.27 6.27 -3.71
CA ALA A 153 3.48 7.08 -3.56
C ALA A 153 4.64 6.67 -4.50
N VAL A 154 4.54 5.50 -5.16
CA VAL A 154 5.56 5.03 -6.12
C VAL A 154 5.22 5.37 -7.58
N ILE A 155 4.02 5.91 -7.83
CA ILE A 155 3.62 6.43 -9.14
C ILE A 155 3.74 7.94 -9.10
N GLY A 156 4.42 8.52 -10.10
CA GLY A 156 4.64 9.96 -10.15
C GLY A 156 3.30 10.73 -10.23
N PRO A 157 3.15 11.88 -9.54
CA PRO A 157 1.88 12.62 -9.50
C PRO A 157 1.47 13.20 -10.86
N LYS A 158 2.42 13.33 -11.79
CA LYS A 158 2.18 13.78 -13.17
C LYS A 158 1.99 12.62 -14.16
N MET A 159 2.08 11.36 -13.70
CA MET A 159 1.94 10.20 -14.56
C MET A 159 0.47 10.00 -14.93
N PRO A 160 0.09 10.05 -16.21
CA PRO A 160 -1.29 9.76 -16.62
C PRO A 160 -1.64 8.31 -16.32
N VAL A 161 -2.71 8.11 -15.55
CA VAL A 161 -3.28 6.77 -15.30
C VAL A 161 -4.67 6.71 -15.90
N HIS A 162 -4.80 5.89 -16.94
CA HIS A 162 -6.03 5.67 -17.69
C HIS A 162 -6.71 4.37 -17.29
N GLY A 163 -8.04 4.35 -17.36
CA GLY A 163 -8.86 3.16 -17.18
C GLY A 163 -9.61 2.84 -18.46
N LEU A 164 -9.40 1.64 -18.99
CA LEU A 164 -10.01 1.15 -20.22
C LEU A 164 -10.77 -0.16 -19.97
N LEU A 165 -11.82 -0.40 -20.75
CA LEU A 165 -12.53 -1.67 -20.78
C LEU A 165 -12.64 -2.15 -22.22
N ILE A 166 -12.08 -3.32 -22.52
CA ILE A 166 -12.18 -3.94 -23.84
C ILE A 166 -13.29 -4.98 -23.89
N ASP A 167 -14.12 -4.92 -24.91
CA ASP A 167 -15.04 -6.02 -25.25
C ASP A 167 -14.25 -7.13 -25.95
N VAL A 168 -14.17 -8.30 -25.32
CA VAL A 168 -13.39 -9.44 -25.83
C VAL A 168 -13.96 -10.07 -27.11
N ARG A 169 -15.22 -9.77 -27.46
CA ARG A 169 -15.88 -10.30 -28.65
C ARG A 169 -15.70 -9.38 -29.85
N THR A 170 -15.78 -8.06 -29.61
CA THR A 170 -15.76 -7.06 -30.69
C THR A 170 -14.41 -6.35 -30.81
N GLY A 171 -13.62 -6.32 -29.74
CA GLY A 171 -12.40 -5.51 -29.63
C GLY A 171 -12.68 -4.03 -29.39
N ARG A 172 -13.93 -3.65 -29.11
CA ARG A 172 -14.28 -2.27 -28.79
C ARG A 172 -13.66 -1.87 -27.46
N VAL A 173 -12.96 -0.74 -27.43
CA VAL A 173 -12.35 -0.17 -26.24
C VAL A 173 -13.21 0.99 -25.76
N GLU A 174 -13.63 0.92 -24.50
CA GLU A 174 -14.32 2.01 -23.80
C GLU A 174 -13.36 2.72 -22.84
N TRP A 175 -13.34 4.06 -22.89
CA TRP A 175 -12.55 4.87 -21.98
C TRP A 175 -13.32 5.17 -20.70
N LEU A 176 -13.00 4.46 -19.63
CA LEU A 176 -13.68 4.62 -18.34
C LEU A 176 -13.12 5.80 -17.54
N VAL A 177 -11.80 5.97 -17.56
CA VAL A 177 -11.12 7.02 -16.81
C VAL A 177 -10.05 7.67 -17.68
N ASN A 178 -10.24 8.97 -17.92
CA ASN A 178 -9.25 9.79 -18.60
C ASN A 178 -8.14 10.22 -17.63
N GLY A 179 -6.91 9.77 -17.89
CA GLY A 179 -5.69 10.10 -17.13
C GLY A 179 -5.26 11.56 -17.24
N TYR A 180 -5.58 12.21 -18.35
CA TYR A 180 -5.21 13.61 -18.62
C TYR A 180 -6.01 14.62 -17.82
N GLN A 181 -7.18 14.23 -17.31
CA GLN A 181 -8.00 15.09 -16.47
C GLN A 181 -7.35 15.35 -15.10
N ALA A 182 -6.51 14.42 -14.63
CA ALA A 182 -5.74 14.64 -13.39
C ALA A 182 -4.63 15.69 -13.57
N GLU A 183 -4.08 15.85 -14.77
CA GLU A 183 -3.08 16.90 -15.08
C GLU A 183 -3.71 18.29 -15.20
N THR A 184 -4.92 18.37 -15.75
CA THR A 184 -5.69 19.62 -15.87
C THR A 184 -6.32 20.04 -14.55
N ALA A 185 -6.60 19.08 -13.66
CA ALA A 185 -6.83 19.32 -12.24
C ALA A 185 -5.51 19.56 -11.48
N GLY A 186 -4.54 20.22 -12.13
CA GLY A 186 -3.34 20.75 -11.51
C GLY A 186 -3.75 21.51 -10.24
N VAL A 187 -3.53 20.85 -9.13
CA VAL A 187 -3.59 21.39 -7.78
C VAL A 187 -2.52 22.48 -7.71
N GLY A 188 -2.90 23.71 -8.06
CA GLY A 188 -2.47 24.84 -7.27
C GLY A 188 -2.99 24.63 -5.84
N PRO A 189 -2.28 25.11 -4.80
CA PRO A 189 -2.79 25.01 -3.45
C PRO A 189 -4.03 25.91 -3.34
N GLY A 190 -5.21 25.36 -3.60
CA GLY A 190 -6.43 26.16 -3.69
C GLY A 190 -7.62 25.34 -4.18
N SER A 191 -8.43 24.89 -3.22
CA SER A 191 -9.82 24.43 -3.36
C SER A 191 -10.10 23.30 -4.37
N SER A 192 -10.00 22.06 -3.90
CA SER A 192 -10.87 20.99 -4.37
C SER A 192 -12.29 21.27 -3.89
N GLU A 193 -13.15 21.80 -4.78
CA GLU A 193 -14.58 21.94 -4.53
C GLU A 193 -15.23 20.56 -4.47
N LEU A 194 -15.45 20.05 -3.26
CA LEU A 194 -16.23 18.82 -3.04
C LEU A 194 -17.72 19.16 -3.05
N LYS A 195 -18.39 18.95 -4.18
CA LYS A 195 -19.87 19.02 -4.25
C LYS A 195 -20.45 17.74 -3.67
N VAL A 196 -20.89 17.79 -2.41
CA VAL A 196 -21.69 16.71 -1.80
C VAL A 196 -23.16 17.04 -2.02
N GLN A 197 -23.84 16.26 -2.86
CA GLN A 197 -25.30 16.26 -2.94
C GLN A 197 -25.84 15.15 -2.05
N ALA A 198 -26.37 15.51 -0.89
CA ALA A 198 -27.17 14.62 -0.07
C ALA A 198 -28.65 14.87 -0.37
N ALA A 199 -29.35 13.85 -0.87
CA ALA A 199 -30.80 13.88 -0.99
C ALA A 199 -31.41 13.53 0.38
N ILE A 200 -32.04 14.50 1.02
CA ILE A 200 -32.98 14.27 2.12
C ILE A 200 -34.34 14.76 1.63
N GLY A 201 -35.35 13.90 1.77
CA GLY A 201 -36.69 14.08 1.21
C GLY A 201 -37.35 15.41 1.60
N ASP A 202 -38.10 15.93 0.63
CA ASP A 202 -39.10 16.99 0.72
C ASP A 202 -38.90 18.05 1.80
N ARG A 203 -37.98 19.00 1.53
CA ARG A 203 -38.17 20.46 1.64
C ARG A 203 -36.84 21.21 1.41
N GLU A 204 -36.86 22.13 0.44
CA GLU A 204 -35.88 23.18 0.09
C GLU A 204 -34.37 22.85 0.11
N LEU A 205 -33.77 22.87 -1.08
CA LEU A 205 -32.32 22.84 -1.33
C LEU A 205 -31.64 24.07 -0.70
N VAL A 206 -30.75 23.84 0.27
CA VAL A 206 -29.83 24.87 0.77
C VAL A 206 -28.42 24.55 0.27
N GLU A 207 -27.91 25.38 -0.66
CA GLU A 207 -26.51 25.36 -1.07
C GLU A 207 -25.64 25.98 0.03
N ALA A 208 -24.88 25.16 0.75
CA ALA A 208 -23.88 25.65 1.69
C ALA A 208 -22.50 25.67 1.02
N ARG A 209 -21.93 26.88 0.84
CA ARG A 209 -20.53 27.09 0.43
C ARG A 209 -19.67 27.24 1.69
N VAL A 210 -18.70 26.35 1.88
CA VAL A 210 -17.70 26.48 2.94
C VAL A 210 -16.36 26.84 2.30
N GLN A 211 -15.84 28.02 2.64
CA GLN A 211 -14.50 28.48 2.25
C GLN A 211 -13.51 28.12 3.35
N ILE A 212 -12.42 27.44 2.97
CA ILE A 212 -11.28 27.19 3.85
C ILE A 212 -10.15 28.14 3.43
N PRO A 213 -9.59 28.99 4.31
CA PRO A 213 -8.52 29.91 3.94
C PRO A 213 -7.21 29.19 3.59
N SER A 214 -6.53 29.70 2.56
CA SER A 214 -5.22 29.25 2.09
C SER A 214 -4.09 29.70 3.02
N LEU A 215 -3.20 28.78 3.42
CA LEU A 215 -1.93 29.11 4.08
C LEU A 215 -0.82 29.23 3.04
N SER A 216 -0.23 30.42 2.94
CA SER A 216 0.94 30.71 2.10
C SER A 216 2.23 30.29 2.81
N LEU A 217 2.96 29.32 2.24
CA LEU A 217 4.27 28.88 2.73
C LEU A 217 5.39 29.68 2.05
N GLY A 218 5.80 30.77 2.69
CA GLY A 218 7.09 31.43 2.47
C GLY A 218 7.96 31.23 3.72
N GLU A 219 9.16 30.69 3.52
CA GLU A 219 10.29 30.56 4.45
C GLU A 219 9.99 30.65 5.95
N ILE A 220 9.80 29.49 6.61
CA ILE A 220 9.81 29.42 8.08
C ILE A 220 10.75 28.30 8.53
N LYS A 221 11.82 28.72 9.21
CA LYS A 221 12.70 27.94 10.07
C LYS A 221 11.85 27.10 11.04
N LEU A 222 11.86 25.77 10.91
CA LEU A 222 11.09 24.90 11.80
C LEU A 222 11.60 25.04 13.25
N PRO A 223 10.76 25.44 14.22
CA PRO A 223 10.99 25.13 15.62
C PRO A 223 10.55 23.68 15.89
N GLU A 224 11.32 22.95 16.68
CA GLU A 224 10.93 21.65 17.20
C GLU A 224 9.73 21.79 18.14
N LEU A 225 8.54 21.39 17.68
CA LEU A 225 7.34 21.30 18.51
C LEU A 225 6.82 19.87 18.53
N LYS A 226 6.81 19.28 19.73
CA LYS A 226 6.20 17.97 20.04
C LYS A 226 4.70 18.16 20.29
N ILE A 227 3.93 17.13 19.95
CA ILE A 227 2.46 17.10 20.10
C ILE A 227 2.07 17.27 21.58
N GLY A 228 1.18 18.23 21.88
CA GLY A 228 0.52 18.34 23.19
C GLY A 228 0.19 19.74 23.71
N GLU A 229 0.66 20.81 23.08
CA GLU A 229 0.29 22.17 23.48
C GLU A 229 -1.01 22.62 22.78
N VAL A 230 -2.12 22.53 23.51
CA VAL A 230 -3.31 23.36 23.24
C VAL A 230 -3.72 23.98 24.58
N THR A 231 -3.27 25.20 24.82
CA THR A 231 -3.89 26.07 25.81
C THR A 231 -4.62 27.19 25.08
N VAL A 232 -5.92 27.24 25.29
CA VAL A 232 -6.80 28.31 24.83
C VAL A 232 -6.47 29.56 25.64
N ALA A 233 -5.84 30.55 25.02
CA ALA A 233 -5.69 31.88 25.62
C ALA A 233 -6.98 32.68 25.40
N ALA A 234 -7.88 32.63 26.38
CA ALA A 234 -8.88 33.68 26.58
C ALA A 234 -8.19 34.86 27.29
N SER A 235 -8.28 36.05 26.68
CA SER A 235 -7.75 37.30 27.20
C SER A 235 -8.59 37.79 28.39
N MET A 236 -7.97 38.05 29.55
CA MET A 236 -8.39 39.08 30.51
C MET A 236 -7.18 39.58 31.31
N GLN A 237 -7.02 40.90 31.35
CA GLN A 237 -6.02 41.65 32.11
C GLN A 237 -6.35 41.63 33.62
N GLN A 238 -5.32 41.61 34.49
CA GLN A 238 -5.03 42.68 35.46
C GLN A 238 -3.85 42.38 36.42
N SER A 239 -2.95 43.38 36.49
CA SER A 239 -2.19 43.91 37.64
C SER A 239 -1.23 43.05 38.50
N SER A 240 0.06 43.38 38.33
CA SER A 240 1.10 43.73 39.34
C SER A 240 1.35 42.82 40.56
N SER A 241 2.59 42.35 40.73
CA SER A 241 3.65 43.01 41.54
C SER A 241 4.80 42.06 41.95
N HIS A 242 6.00 42.64 41.98
CA HIS A 242 7.16 42.36 42.85
C HIS A 242 8.16 41.21 42.59
N ALA A 243 9.39 41.65 42.25
CA ALA A 243 10.66 41.46 42.97
C ALA A 243 11.37 40.07 43.00
N GLN A 244 12.47 40.05 42.23
CA GLN A 244 13.76 39.33 42.34
C GLN A 244 14.37 39.18 43.77
N PRO A 245 15.55 38.52 44.00
CA PRO A 245 16.43 37.66 43.15
C PRO A 245 17.17 36.48 43.88
N GLN A 246 18.14 35.85 43.17
CA GLN A 246 19.34 35.08 43.63
C GLN A 246 19.13 33.57 43.97
N ALA A 247 20.05 32.63 43.74
CA ALA A 247 21.48 32.65 43.42
C ALA A 247 21.94 31.38 42.64
N LYS A 248 23.00 31.52 41.83
CA LYS A 248 23.95 30.46 41.45
C LYS A 248 24.91 30.20 42.63
N PRO A 249 25.52 29.01 42.81
CA PRO A 249 26.69 28.58 42.01
C PRO A 249 26.68 27.04 41.79
N ALA A 250 27.62 26.34 41.16
CA ALA A 250 28.98 26.60 40.70
C ALA A 250 29.27 25.69 39.50
N ALA A 251 30.21 26.13 38.67
CA ALA A 251 30.76 25.37 37.56
C ALA A 251 31.78 24.32 38.04
N SER A 252 31.81 23.18 37.36
CA SER A 252 33.04 22.41 37.14
C SER A 252 33.05 21.96 35.69
N GLY A 253 33.75 22.72 34.85
CA GLY A 253 34.17 22.24 33.54
C GLY A 253 35.39 21.34 33.69
N ARG A 254 35.45 20.32 32.83
CA ARG A 254 36.61 19.99 31.97
C ARG A 254 36.24 18.80 31.09
N ASP A 255 36.22 19.07 29.79
CA ASP A 255 36.82 18.27 28.72
C ASP A 255 36.75 16.75 28.83
N ALA A 256 35.90 16.16 27.99
CA ALA A 256 36.14 14.86 27.39
C ALA A 256 35.46 14.82 26.02
N GLU A 257 36.19 15.27 25.01
CA GLU A 257 36.00 14.82 23.64
C GLU A 257 35.99 13.29 23.58
N ARG A 258 35.07 12.77 22.75
CA ARG A 258 35.21 11.53 21.97
C ARG A 258 35.42 10.26 22.79
N GLN A 259 34.32 9.60 23.15
CA GLN A 259 34.33 8.15 23.45
C GLN A 259 33.16 7.42 22.75
N THR A 260 33.55 6.76 21.65
CA THR A 260 33.19 5.37 21.28
C THR A 260 31.75 5.01 20.86
N GLU A 261 31.46 5.17 19.57
CA GLU A 261 30.60 4.24 18.79
C GLU A 261 31.31 2.88 18.63
N PRO A 262 30.95 1.86 19.44
CA PRO A 262 30.67 0.55 18.85
C PRO A 262 29.48 -0.20 19.51
N GLU A 263 28.89 0.29 20.60
CA GLU A 263 27.82 -0.44 21.31
C GLU A 263 26.41 -0.20 20.74
N HIS A 264 26.21 0.88 19.98
CA HIS A 264 24.87 1.31 19.55
C HIS A 264 24.26 0.44 18.43
N MET A 265 25.03 -0.50 17.85
CA MET A 265 24.60 -1.33 16.71
C MET A 265 24.33 -2.80 17.05
N GLU A 266 24.99 -3.38 18.06
CA GLU A 266 24.85 -4.82 18.36
C GLU A 266 23.42 -5.23 18.72
N TRP A 267 22.73 -4.44 19.53
CA TRP A 267 21.38 -4.79 19.99
C TRP A 267 20.33 -4.67 18.89
N LEU A 268 20.56 -3.80 17.90
CA LEU A 268 19.70 -3.66 16.71
C LEU A 268 19.81 -4.89 15.80
N ASP A 269 21.02 -5.43 15.63
CA ASP A 269 21.23 -6.63 14.84
C ASP A 269 20.61 -7.86 15.53
N ILE A 270 20.70 -7.94 16.86
CA ILE A 270 19.98 -8.97 17.61
C ILE A 270 18.46 -8.80 17.46
N LEU A 271 17.94 -7.57 17.52
CA LEU A 271 16.51 -7.29 17.36
C LEU A 271 16.00 -7.71 15.97
N ARG A 272 16.80 -7.50 14.92
CA ARG A 272 16.51 -7.98 13.55
C ARG A 272 16.47 -9.50 13.47
N GLU A 273 17.39 -10.19 14.15
CA GLU A 273 17.47 -11.66 14.17
C GLU A 273 16.24 -12.27 14.86
N ILE A 274 15.78 -11.68 15.98
CA ILE A 274 14.62 -12.16 16.74
C ILE A 274 13.27 -11.62 16.23
N ALA A 275 13.26 -10.73 15.24
CA ALA A 275 12.02 -10.14 14.67
C ALA A 275 11.09 -11.19 14.04
N SER A 276 11.64 -12.34 13.63
CA SER A 276 10.90 -13.49 13.10
C SER A 276 10.25 -14.36 14.19
N GLN A 277 10.53 -14.11 15.47
CA GLN A 277 9.98 -14.88 16.59
C GLN A 277 8.61 -14.32 17.00
N ALA A 278 7.68 -15.23 17.33
CA ALA A 278 6.33 -14.89 17.78
C ALA A 278 6.29 -14.41 19.26
N VAL A 279 7.22 -13.54 19.65
CA VAL A 279 7.29 -12.94 20.98
C VAL A 279 6.53 -11.62 20.96
N ARG A 280 5.70 -11.41 21.98
CA ARG A 280 4.91 -10.20 22.19
C ARG A 280 5.45 -9.45 23.39
N VAL A 281 5.51 -8.12 23.27
CA VAL A 281 6.16 -7.24 24.23
C VAL A 281 5.24 -6.06 24.55
N HIS A 282 5.24 -5.64 25.81
CA HIS A 282 4.70 -4.38 26.28
C HIS A 282 5.84 -3.39 26.45
N ILE A 283 5.62 -2.13 26.08
CA ILE A 283 6.59 -1.05 26.25
C ILE A 283 5.95 0.09 27.04
N ILE A 284 6.76 0.82 27.78
CA ILE A 284 6.33 2.10 28.37
C ILE A 284 6.87 3.21 27.48
N GLY A 285 5.97 3.98 26.89
CA GLY A 285 6.34 5.18 26.17
C GLY A 285 6.92 6.24 27.11
N ASN A 286 7.56 7.26 26.56
CA ASN A 286 8.10 8.37 27.35
C ASN A 286 6.99 9.19 28.08
N ASP A 287 5.72 8.96 27.69
CA ASP A 287 4.50 9.44 28.35
C ASP A 287 4.10 8.64 29.60
N LYS A 288 4.94 7.67 30.02
CA LYS A 288 4.69 6.72 31.11
C LYS A 288 3.46 5.84 30.91
N LYS A 289 2.92 5.75 29.68
CA LYS A 289 1.79 4.87 29.37
C LYS A 289 2.27 3.52 28.84
N PRO A 290 1.66 2.41 29.27
CA PRO A 290 1.95 1.10 28.71
C PRO A 290 1.27 0.93 27.34
N TYR A 291 2.05 0.48 26.35
CA TYR A 291 1.59 0.10 25.02
C TYR A 291 1.93 -1.37 24.79
N GLY A 292 0.93 -2.20 24.48
CA GLY A 292 1.12 -3.65 24.31
C GLY A 292 -0.20 -4.42 24.41
N PRO A 293 -0.22 -5.71 23.99
CA PRO A 293 0.92 -6.50 23.50
C PRO A 293 1.20 -6.26 22.01
N VAL A 294 2.44 -5.91 21.68
CA VAL A 294 2.89 -5.66 20.30
C VAL A 294 3.91 -6.74 19.88
N PRO A 295 3.83 -7.30 18.66
CA PRO A 295 4.85 -8.22 18.15
C PRO A 295 6.23 -7.54 18.04
N ILE A 296 7.31 -8.27 18.29
CA ILE A 296 8.69 -7.75 18.15
C ILE A 296 8.97 -7.17 16.75
N ALA A 297 8.37 -7.72 15.69
CA ALA A 297 8.50 -7.17 14.35
C ALA A 297 8.06 -5.69 14.27
N LYS A 298 6.97 -5.34 14.94
CA LYS A 298 6.46 -3.96 14.98
C LYS A 298 7.27 -3.06 15.93
N LEU A 299 7.93 -3.65 16.92
CA LEU A 299 8.89 -2.94 17.77
C LEU A 299 10.15 -2.52 16.98
N LEU A 300 10.62 -3.37 16.06
CA LEU A 300 11.73 -3.05 15.16
C LEU A 300 11.40 -1.85 14.26
N GLU A 301 10.18 -1.79 13.72
CA GLU A 301 9.70 -0.62 12.97
C GLU A 301 9.78 0.66 13.81
N TRP A 302 9.33 0.62 15.06
CA TRP A 302 9.38 1.78 15.96
C TRP A 302 10.80 2.22 16.34
N VAL A 303 11.74 1.29 16.40
CA VAL A 303 13.15 1.60 16.62
C VAL A 303 13.77 2.24 15.37
N ILE A 304 13.45 1.74 14.17
CA ILE A 304 13.89 2.33 12.89
C ILE A 304 13.33 3.76 12.73
N GLU A 305 12.07 3.96 13.12
CA GLU A 305 11.40 5.27 13.13
C GLU A 305 11.89 6.20 14.27
N LYS A 306 12.88 5.78 15.07
CA LYS A 306 13.42 6.50 16.24
C LYS A 306 12.36 6.87 17.29
N ARG A 307 11.25 6.12 17.35
CA ARG A 307 10.18 6.29 18.35
C ARG A 307 10.51 5.60 19.68
N VAL A 308 11.37 4.58 19.64
CA VAL A 308 11.77 3.76 20.79
C VAL A 308 13.30 3.63 20.81
N GLY A 309 13.90 3.81 21.99
CA GLY A 309 15.35 3.77 22.21
C GLY A 309 15.83 2.55 23.00
N ALA A 310 17.15 2.39 23.10
CA ALA A 310 17.81 1.28 23.80
C ALA A 310 17.47 1.20 25.30
N ASP A 311 17.09 2.34 25.89
CA ASP A 311 16.74 2.58 27.29
C ASP A 311 15.24 2.47 27.56
N THR A 312 14.41 2.34 26.52
CA THR A 312 12.95 2.29 26.68
C THR A 312 12.55 1.06 27.49
N PRO A 313 11.78 1.21 28.59
CA PRO A 313 11.34 0.07 29.38
C PRO A 313 10.40 -0.82 28.58
N ALA A 314 10.75 -2.10 28.49
CA ALA A 314 10.00 -3.13 27.79
C ALA A 314 9.81 -4.37 28.69
N GLN A 315 8.77 -5.14 28.41
CA GLN A 315 8.36 -6.31 29.18
C GLN A 315 7.81 -7.38 28.24
N ILE A 316 8.28 -8.61 28.36
CA ILE A 316 7.76 -9.74 27.57
C ILE A 316 6.39 -10.15 28.13
N GLU A 317 5.44 -10.48 27.24
CA GLU A 317 4.14 -10.99 27.65
C GLU A 317 4.30 -12.26 28.52
N GLY A 318 3.83 -12.21 29.76
CA GLY A 318 3.94 -13.29 30.74
C GLY A 318 5.02 -13.14 31.81
N THR A 319 5.91 -12.13 31.73
CA THR A 319 6.87 -11.81 32.80
C THR A 319 6.44 -10.55 33.56
N THR A 320 6.89 -10.37 34.79
CA THR A 320 6.56 -9.20 35.64
C THR A 320 7.65 -8.12 35.68
N ALA A 321 8.80 -8.38 35.06
CA ALA A 321 9.97 -7.51 35.15
C ALA A 321 10.08 -6.58 33.92
N TRP A 322 10.09 -5.26 34.20
CA TRP A 322 10.42 -4.23 33.20
C TRP A 322 11.92 -4.09 33.08
N GLN A 323 12.42 -4.10 31.84
CA GLN A 323 13.85 -3.99 31.55
C GLN A 323 14.08 -3.07 30.35
N PRO A 324 15.23 -2.37 30.26
CA PRO A 324 15.61 -1.63 29.06
C PRO A 324 15.57 -2.53 27.82
N LEU A 325 15.11 -1.98 26.70
CA LEU A 325 14.93 -2.75 25.47
C LEU A 325 16.20 -3.45 24.99
N SER A 326 17.35 -2.79 25.11
CA SER A 326 18.67 -3.36 24.79
C SER A 326 19.00 -4.64 25.58
N LEU A 327 18.57 -4.72 26.85
CA LEU A 327 18.76 -5.90 27.70
C LEU A 327 17.71 -6.97 27.42
N LEU A 328 16.46 -6.56 27.22
CA LEU A 328 15.35 -7.46 26.90
C LEU A 328 15.64 -8.31 25.65
N VAL A 329 16.16 -7.67 24.60
CA VAL A 329 16.51 -8.30 23.32
C VAL A 329 17.61 -9.37 23.51
N ARG A 330 18.59 -9.11 24.38
CA ARG A 330 19.63 -10.10 24.75
C ARG A 330 19.03 -11.27 25.54
N THR A 331 18.12 -11.00 26.48
CA THR A 331 17.43 -12.05 27.26
C THR A 331 16.60 -12.97 26.37
N ILE A 332 15.90 -12.43 25.36
CA ILE A 332 15.11 -13.21 24.41
C ILE A 332 16.02 -14.13 23.57
N LYS A 333 17.14 -13.61 23.05
CA LYS A 333 18.13 -14.42 22.32
C LYS A 333 18.70 -15.55 23.19
N GLN A 334 19.05 -15.26 24.45
CA GLN A 334 19.57 -16.27 25.37
C GLN A 334 18.53 -17.33 25.77
N ALA A 335 17.26 -16.96 25.92
CA ALA A 335 16.18 -17.90 26.18
C ALA A 335 15.92 -18.83 24.98
N HIS A 336 16.00 -18.29 23.76
CA HIS A 336 15.85 -19.07 22.52
C HIS A 336 16.98 -20.10 22.35
N LEU A 337 18.23 -19.74 22.66
CA LEU A 337 19.39 -20.64 22.61
C LEU A 337 19.36 -21.78 23.65
N ARG A 338 18.52 -21.68 24.68
CA ARG A 338 18.39 -22.69 25.76
C ARG A 338 17.26 -23.70 25.54
N SER A 339 16.50 -23.60 24.45
CA SER A 339 15.45 -24.58 24.14
C SER A 339 16.10 -25.85 23.53
N PRO A 340 16.02 -27.03 24.19
CA PRO A 340 16.58 -28.26 23.62
C PRO A 340 15.79 -28.67 22.36
N PRO A 341 16.43 -29.37 21.40
CA PRO A 341 15.77 -29.76 20.15
C PRO A 341 14.56 -30.68 20.42
N PRO A 342 13.51 -30.62 19.57
CA PRO A 342 12.32 -31.44 19.75
C PRO A 342 12.67 -32.93 19.65
N ILE A 343 12.19 -33.71 20.61
CA ILE A 343 12.31 -35.19 20.61
C ILE A 343 11.53 -35.74 19.40
N PRO A 344 12.10 -36.64 18.59
CA PRO A 344 11.38 -37.23 17.46
C PRO A 344 10.19 -38.08 17.96
N SER A 345 8.99 -37.75 17.49
CA SER A 345 7.77 -38.50 17.83
C SER A 345 7.85 -39.93 17.28
N THR A 346 7.78 -40.91 18.17
CA THR A 346 7.60 -42.33 17.85
C THR A 346 6.25 -42.56 17.18
N LYS A 347 6.26 -42.86 15.88
CA LYS A 347 5.08 -43.44 15.20
C LYS A 347 4.89 -44.88 15.68
N ALA A 348 4.05 -45.08 16.69
CA ALA A 348 3.45 -46.37 16.98
C ALA A 348 2.58 -46.79 15.78
N GLY A 349 2.98 -47.87 15.11
CA GLY A 349 2.25 -48.43 13.98
C GLY A 349 0.94 -49.08 14.43
N PHE A 350 -0.19 -48.44 14.13
CA PHE A 350 -1.49 -49.11 14.09
C PHE A 350 -1.71 -49.67 12.69
N ARG A 351 -1.48 -50.98 12.52
CA ARG A 351 -1.91 -51.76 11.34
C ARG A 351 -3.40 -52.06 11.48
N PHE A 352 -4.23 -51.44 10.63
CA PHE A 352 -5.60 -51.88 10.41
C PHE A 352 -5.60 -53.19 9.61
N PHE A 353 -6.09 -54.27 10.21
CA PHE A 353 -6.41 -55.54 9.54
C PHE A 353 -7.76 -55.40 8.81
N ARG A 354 -7.79 -55.62 7.48
CA ARG A 354 -9.03 -55.80 6.70
C ARG A 354 -9.39 -57.29 6.64
N PRO A 355 -10.64 -57.72 6.88
CA PRO A 355 -11.03 -59.11 6.69
C PRO A 355 -11.26 -59.39 5.20
N GLY A 356 -10.53 -60.39 4.69
CA GLY A 356 -10.63 -60.88 3.32
C GLY A 356 -11.82 -61.84 3.12
N LYS A 357 -12.41 -61.72 1.93
CA LYS A 357 -13.50 -62.51 1.34
C LYS A 357 -13.31 -64.03 1.51
N LYS A 358 -14.36 -64.73 1.94
CA LYS A 358 -14.49 -66.19 1.77
C LYS A 358 -14.78 -66.52 0.31
N ARG A 359 -14.15 -67.61 -0.14
CA ARG A 359 -14.48 -68.34 -1.37
C ARG A 359 -15.82 -69.04 -1.25
#